data_AF-A0A1V5B8Z7-F1
#
_entry.id   AF-A0A1V5B8Z7-F1
#
_cell.length_a   1.000
_cell.length_b   1.000
_cell.length_c   1.000
_cell.angle_alpha   90.00
_cell.angle_beta   90.00
_cell.angle_gamma   90.00
#
_symmetry.space_group_name_H-M   'P 1'
#
loop_
_entity.id
_entity.type
_entity.pdbx_description
1 polymer ?
#
loop_
_entity_poly.entity_id
_entity_poly.type
_entity_poly.pdbx_seq_one_letter_code
_entity_poly.pdbx_strand_id
1 'polypeptide(L)'
;MQRRDKLDIMKDILSLCLGQDMKKTQITYRSNLNFQKASEFVEWLKFHSLVQEAKKGIYKTTPAGERLLHRLEELTAQSHECGKK
;
A
#
# COMPACT_ATOMS: atom_id res chain seq x y z
N MET A 1 20.05 -2.68 -9.39
CA MET A 1 19.08 -1.65 -8.96
C MET A 1 17.68 -2.14 -9.32
N GLN A 2 16.91 -2.62 -8.35
CA GLN A 2 15.55 -3.11 -8.56
C GLN A 2 14.64 -1.91 -8.87
N ARG A 3 13.95 -1.92 -10.02
CA ARG A 3 12.87 -0.95 -10.28
C ARG A 3 11.79 -1.22 -9.26
N ARG A 4 11.30 -0.20 -8.55
CA ARG A 4 10.06 -0.36 -7.76
C ARG A 4 8.93 -0.65 -8.74
N ASP A 5 8.46 -1.89 -8.72
CA ASP A 5 7.29 -2.29 -9.47
C ASP A 5 6.03 -1.69 -8.84
N LYS A 6 4.95 -1.63 -9.62
CA LYS A 6 3.66 -1.09 -9.16
C LYS A 6 3.15 -1.81 -7.90
N LEU A 7 3.47 -3.09 -7.75
CA LEU A 7 3.14 -3.90 -6.58
C LEU A 7 3.90 -3.44 -5.32
N ASP A 8 5.18 -3.10 -5.44
CA ASP A 8 5.99 -2.55 -4.36
C ASP A 8 5.41 -1.22 -3.85
N ILE A 9 4.98 -0.37 -4.79
CA ILE A 9 4.31 0.90 -4.47
C ILE A 9 2.99 0.67 -3.72
N MET A 10 2.17 -0.27 -4.19
CA MET A 10 0.92 -0.60 -3.51
C MET A 10 1.17 -1.15 -2.11
N LYS A 11 2.14 -2.06 -1.96
CA LYS A 11 2.56 -2.62 -0.67
C LYS A 11 3.02 -1.52 0.29
N ASP A 12 3.85 -0.60 -0.18
CA ASP A 12 4.36 0.52 0.62
C ASP A 12 3.21 1.42 1.13
N ILE A 13 2.29 1.83 0.23
CA ILE A 13 1.15 2.67 0.61
C ILE A 13 0.20 1.95 1.58
N LEU A 14 -0.11 0.67 1.33
CA LEU A 14 -0.97 -0.14 2.19
C LEU A 14 -0.35 -0.35 3.58
N SER A 15 0.95 -0.61 3.64
CA SER A 15 1.71 -0.75 4.89
C SER A 15 1.75 0.57 5.66
N LEU A 16 1.95 1.70 4.98
CA LEU A 16 1.89 3.03 5.60
C LEU A 16 0.51 3.32 6.20
N CYS A 17 -0.58 2.85 5.59
CA CYS A 17 -1.93 3.05 6.10
C CYS A 17 -2.41 1.94 7.05
N LEU A 18 -1.60 0.88 7.26
CA LEU A 18 -1.96 -0.26 8.09
C LEU A 18 -1.84 0.09 9.57
N GLY A 19 -2.94 -0.06 10.32
CA GLY A 19 -2.95 0.16 11.77
C GLY A 19 -2.81 1.61 12.22
N GLN A 20 -2.73 2.59 11.30
CA GLN A 20 -2.55 4.00 11.63
C GLN A 20 -3.33 4.95 10.72
N ASP A 21 -3.71 6.10 11.29
CA ASP A 21 -4.37 7.21 10.60
C ASP A 21 -3.37 7.98 9.73
N MET A 22 -3.35 7.73 8.42
CA MET A 22 -2.36 8.33 7.53
C MET A 22 -2.94 9.46 6.68
N LYS A 23 -2.28 10.63 6.70
CA LYS A 23 -2.70 11.78 5.88
C LYS A 23 -2.23 11.62 4.44
N LYS A 24 -3.00 12.13 3.46
CA LYS A 24 -2.59 12.14 2.03
C LYS A 24 -1.18 12.71 1.84
N THR A 25 -0.85 13.81 2.52
CA THR A 25 0.47 14.44 2.50
C THR A 25 1.58 13.54 3.08
N GLN A 26 1.30 12.76 4.12
CA GLN A 26 2.26 11.82 4.70
C GLN A 26 2.50 10.64 3.77
N ILE A 27 1.45 10.10 3.15
CA ILE A 27 1.56 9.02 2.15
C ILE A 27 2.46 9.46 1.00
N THR A 28 2.24 10.67 0.45
CA THR A 28 3.07 11.19 -0.63
C THR A 28 4.54 11.35 -0.21
N TYR A 29 4.78 11.93 0.98
CA TYR A 29 6.15 12.15 1.46
C TYR A 29 6.90 10.84 1.74
N ARG A 30 6.20 9.83 2.26
CA ARG A 30 6.81 8.55 2.68
C ARG A 30 6.99 7.58 1.53
N SER A 31 6.08 7.59 0.54
CA SER A 31 6.12 6.65 -0.58
C SER A 31 7.25 6.90 -1.58
N ASN A 32 8.00 8.02 -1.45
CA ASN A 32 9.07 8.42 -2.37
C ASN A 32 8.56 8.46 -3.84
N LEU A 33 7.30 8.88 -4.02
CA LEU A 33 6.61 9.03 -5.29
C LEU A 33 6.27 10.49 -5.55
N ASN A 34 6.14 10.84 -6.82
CA ASN A 34 5.56 12.14 -7.19
C ASN A 34 4.12 12.24 -6.67
N PHE A 35 3.73 13.42 -6.20
CA PHE A 35 2.38 13.69 -5.66
C PHE A 35 1.25 13.20 -6.57
N GLN A 36 1.42 13.37 -7.88
CA GLN A 36 0.44 12.90 -8.86
C GLN A 36 0.29 11.37 -8.83
N LYS A 37 1.41 10.62 -8.82
CA LYS A 37 1.38 9.15 -8.75
C LYS A 37 0.82 8.66 -7.42
N ALA A 38 1.29 9.22 -6.31
CA ALA A 38 0.77 8.84 -4.99
C ALA A 38 -0.74 9.08 -4.89
N SER A 39 -1.22 10.21 -5.42
CA SER A 39 -2.67 10.48 -5.48
C SER A 39 -3.42 9.46 -6.33
N GLU A 40 -2.93 9.15 -7.53
CA GLU A 40 -3.54 8.16 -8.42
C GLU A 40 -3.65 6.78 -7.76
N PHE A 41 -2.57 6.32 -7.10
CA PHE A 41 -2.58 5.05 -6.38
C PHE A 41 -3.53 5.06 -5.18
N VAL A 42 -3.54 6.13 -4.38
CA VAL A 42 -4.46 6.24 -3.24
C VAL A 42 -5.91 6.24 -3.71
N GLU A 43 -6.22 6.93 -4.80
CA GLU A 43 -7.56 6.98 -5.38
C GLU A 43 -7.97 5.61 -5.95
N TRP A 44 -7.05 4.90 -6.59
CA TRP A 44 -7.25 3.52 -7.04
C TRP A 44 -7.50 2.56 -5.86
N LEU A 45 -6.68 2.63 -4.81
CA LEU A 45 -6.85 1.81 -3.60
C LEU A 45 -8.18 2.11 -2.90
N LYS A 46 -8.61 3.38 -2.89
CA LYS A 46 -9.93 3.80 -2.40
C LYS A 46 -11.06 3.26 -3.26
N PHE A 47 -10.92 3.32 -4.58
CA PHE A 47 -11.90 2.77 -5.53
C PHE A 47 -12.11 1.27 -5.34
N HIS A 48 -11.03 0.52 -5.11
CA HIS A 48 -11.08 -0.93 -4.83
C HIS A 48 -11.44 -1.28 -3.37
N SER A 49 -11.84 -0.29 -2.55
CA SER A 49 -12.18 -0.48 -1.14
C SER A 49 -11.06 -1.10 -0.29
N LEU A 50 -9.80 -0.95 -0.71
CA LEU A 50 -8.60 -1.42 0.01
C LEU A 50 -8.17 -0.40 1.08
N VAL A 51 -8.45 0.87 0.82
CA VAL A 51 -8.23 2.00 1.74
C VAL A 51 -9.53 2.78 1.86
N GLN A 52 -9.86 3.21 3.08
CA GLN A 52 -11.00 4.06 3.34
C GLN A 52 -10.56 5.38 3.95
N GLU A 53 -11.25 6.46 3.58
CA GLU A 53 -11.07 7.75 4.21
C GLU A 53 -11.89 7.79 5.51
N ALA A 54 -11.20 7.67 6.65
CA ALA A 54 -11.84 7.68 7.97
C ALA A 54 -12.28 9.09 8.40
N LYS A 55 -11.52 10.11 8.00
CA LYS A 55 -11.81 11.54 8.19
C LYS A 55 -11.27 12.31 7.01
N LYS A 56 -11.74 13.55 6.79
CA LYS A 56 -11.31 14.40 5.68
C LYS A 56 -9.77 14.48 5.60
N GLY A 57 -9.19 13.85 4.59
CA GLY A 57 -7.74 13.78 4.36
C GLY A 57 -6.96 12.75 5.20
N ILE A 58 -7.63 11.87 5.94
CA ILE A 58 -7.06 10.77 6.74
C ILE A 58 -7.56 9.43 6.19
N TYR A 59 -6.62 8.56 5.86
CA TYR A 59 -6.81 7.28 5.20
C TYR A 59 -6.41 6.15 6.13
N LYS A 60 -7.18 5.06 6.10
CA LYS A 60 -6.92 3.81 6.82
C LYS A 60 -7.03 2.63 5.88
N THR A 61 -6.15 1.65 6.07
CA THR A 61 -6.28 0.36 5.38
C THR A 61 -7.53 -0.37 5.89
N THR A 62 -8.34 -0.88 4.97
CA THR A 62 -9.52 -1.70 5.31
C THR A 62 -9.10 -3.16 5.53
N PRO A 63 -9.96 -4.01 6.10
CA PRO A 63 -9.67 -5.45 6.19
C PRO A 63 -9.41 -6.10 4.82
N ALA A 64 -9.97 -5.55 3.74
CA ALA A 64 -9.69 -6.01 2.38
C ALA A 64 -8.28 -5.63 1.93
N GLY A 65 -7.84 -4.39 2.23
CA GLY A 65 -6.48 -3.93 1.96
C GLY A 65 -5.43 -4.69 2.75
N GLU A 66 -5.71 -5.02 4.00
CA GLU A 66 -4.84 -5.84 4.85
C GLU A 66 -4.65 -7.26 4.29
N ARG A 67 -5.74 -7.91 3.87
CA ARG A 67 -5.66 -9.22 3.21
C ARG A 67 -4.86 -9.18 1.91
N LEU A 68 -5.00 -8.11 1.13
CA LEU A 68 -4.21 -7.93 -0.09
C LEU A 68 -2.74 -7.73 0.25
N LEU A 69 -2.44 -6.88 1.23
CA LEU A 69 -1.09 -6.64 1.70
C LEU A 69 -0.43 -7.96 2.12
N HIS A 70 -1.10 -8.75 2.97
CA HIS A 70 -0.58 -10.06 3.40
C HIS A 70 -0.26 -10.98 2.20
N ARG A 71 -1.16 -11.09 1.21
CA ARG A 71 -0.89 -11.87 -0.01
C ARG A 71 0.29 -11.34 -0.81
N LEU A 72 0.42 -10.02 -0.93
CA LEU A 72 1.56 -9.40 -1.62
C LEU A 72 2.86 -9.70 -0.88
N GLU A 73 2.85 -9.66 0.45
CA GLU A 73 3.99 -10.03 1.28
C GLU A 73 4.38 -11.49 1.09
N GLU A 74 3.41 -12.41 1.13
CA GLU A 74 3.63 -13.83 0.85
C GLU A 74 4.23 -14.07 -0.55
N LEU A 75 3.71 -13.39 -1.58
CA LEU A 75 4.24 -13.53 -2.94
C LEU A 75 5.68 -13.00 -3.08
N THR A 76 5.99 -11.88 -2.41
CA THR A 76 7.35 -11.33 -2.40
C THR A 76 8.31 -12.19 -1.57
N ALA A 77 7.82 -12.83 -0.50
CA ALA A 77 8.59 -13.75 0.33
C ALA A 77 8.85 -15.10 -0.38
N GLN A 78 7.90 -15.57 -1.21
CA GLN A 78 8.04 -16.82 -1.97
C GLN A 78 9.11 -16.76 -3.07
N SER A 79 9.57 -15.56 -3.45
CA SER A 79 10.77 -15.43 -4.30
C SER A 79 12.07 -15.76 -3.55
N HIS A 80 12.01 -16.03 -2.23
CA HIS A 80 13.15 -16.45 -1.41
C HIS A 80 12.93 -17.75 -0.60
N GLU A 81 11.80 -18.45 -0.77
CA GLU A 81 11.59 -19.79 -0.20
C GLU A 81 11.11 -20.79 -1.27
N CYS A 82 12.03 -21.12 -2.19
CA CYS A 82 12.21 -22.51 -2.55
C CYS A 82 12.73 -23.24 -1.30
N GLY A 83 11.82 -23.79 -0.51
CA GLY A 83 12.15 -24.77 0.52
C GLY A 83 11.72 -24.39 1.92
N LYS A 84 10.47 -24.69 2.25
CA LYS A 84 10.20 -25.53 3.43
C LYS A 84 9.18 -26.60 3.05
N LYS A 85 9.74 -27.79 2.85
CA LYS A 85 9.04 -29.08 2.96
C LYS A 85 8.73 -29.34 4.43
#